data_AF-A0AAX3T119-F1
#
_entry.id   AF-A0AAX3T119-F1
#
_cell.length_a   1.000
_cell.length_b   1.000
_cell.length_c   1.000
_cell.angle_alpha   90.00
_cell.angle_beta   90.00
_cell.angle_gamma   90.00
#
_symmetry.space_group_name_H-M   'P 1'
#
loop_
_entity.id
_entity.type
_entity.pdbx_description
1 polymer ?
#
loop_
_entity_poly.entity_id
_entity_poly.type
_entity_poly.pdbx_seq_one_letter_code
_entity_poly.pdbx_strand_id
1 'polypeptide(L)' 'MKVKTNTKVTEFVVENNKVTKIKLSPQEEIAADLVLVAIGVVPATKFLKTTDLKMNLEQF' A
#
# COMPACT_ATOMS: atom_id res chain seq x y z
N MET A 1 -1.82 21.26 5.45
CA MET A 1 -2.05 19.87 5.00
C MET A 1 -2.72 19.91 3.63
N LYS A 2 -2.12 19.32 2.60
CA LYS A 2 -2.72 19.24 1.25
C LYS A 2 -3.35 17.85 1.08
N VAL A 3 -4.66 17.81 0.85
CA VAL A 3 -5.41 16.56 0.70
C VAL A 3 -5.67 16.31 -0.78
N LYS A 4 -5.42 15.09 -1.24
CA LYS A 4 -5.75 14.63 -2.60
C LYS A 4 -6.66 13.42 -2.50
N THR A 5 -7.86 13.54 -3.07
CA THR A 5 -8.86 12.47 -3.11
C THR A 5 -8.92 11.89 -4.52
N ASN A 6 -9.45 10.67 -4.65
CA ASN A 6 -9.57 9.95 -5.93
C ASN A 6 -8.24 9.79 -6.69
N THR A 7 -7.12 9.85 -5.97
CA THR A 7 -5.78 9.70 -6.52
C THR A 7 -5.14 8.45 -5.94
N LYS A 8 -4.36 7.73 -6.76
CA LYS A 8 -3.68 6.49 -6.36
C LYS A 8 -2.19 6.67 -6.49
N VAL A 9 -1.44 6.20 -5.49
CA VAL A 9 0.01 6.04 -5.59
C VAL A 9 0.30 4.91 -6.56
N THR A 10 1.16 5.15 -7.54
CA THR A 10 1.57 4.16 -8.53
C THR A 10 3.00 3.68 -8.31
N GLU A 11 3.87 4.52 -7.76
CA GLU A 11 5.29 4.22 -7.60
C GLU A 11 5.91 5.01 -6.45
N PHE A 12 6.86 4.39 -5.74
CA PHE A 12 7.80 5.08 -4.86
C PHE A 12 9.13 5.23 -5.58
N VAL A 13 9.60 6.46 -5.76
CA VAL A 13 10.90 6.76 -6.33
C VAL A 13 11.94 6.73 -5.21
N VAL A 14 12.92 5.87 -5.36
CA VAL A 14 13.95 5.60 -4.35
C VAL A 14 15.34 5.84 -4.94
N GLU A 15 16.13 6.65 -4.25
CA GLU A 15 17.53 6.92 -4.56
C GLU A 15 18.36 6.64 -3.31
N ASN A 16 19.47 5.91 -3.45
CA ASN A 16 20.35 5.57 -2.32
C ASN A 16 19.61 4.97 -1.12
N ASN A 17 18.66 4.06 -1.36
CA ASN A 17 17.78 3.43 -0.35
C ASN A 17 16.89 4.39 0.46
N LYS A 18 16.66 5.61 -0.03
CA LYS A 18 15.73 6.58 0.56
C LYS A 18 14.65 6.94 -0.45
N VAL A 19 13.40 6.98 -0.01
CA VAL A 19 12.34 7.58 -0.83
C VAL A 19 12.65 9.06 -0.98
N THR A 20 12.55 9.56 -2.20
CA THR A 20 12.70 10.99 -2.52
C THR A 20 11.40 11.58 -3.07
N LYS A 21 10.53 10.72 -3.60
CA LYS A 21 9.30 11.14 -4.29
C LYS A 21 8.32 9.97 -4.41
N ILE A 22 7.03 10.31 -4.51
CA ILE A 22 5.96 9.37 -4.88
C ILE A 22 5.30 9.83 -6.19
N LYS A 23 4.99 8.87 -7.07
CA LYS A 23 4.20 9.12 -8.27
C LYS A 23 2.74 8.75 -8.04
N LEU A 24 1.86 9.57 -8.60
CA LEU A 24 0.41 9.48 -8.49
C LEU A 24 -0.20 9.36 -9.88
N SER A 25 -1.25 8.54 -10.02
CA SER A 25 -2.08 8.51 -11.24
C SER A 25 -2.98 9.75 -11.32
N PRO A 26 -3.09 10.47 -12.45
CA PRO A 26 -2.65 10.07 -13.78
C PRO A 26 -1.22 10.47 -14.20
N GLN A 27 -0.54 11.43 -13.57
CA GLN A 27 0.85 11.84 -13.91
C GLN A 27 1.38 12.92 -12.94
N GLU A 28 1.03 12.83 -11.66
CA GLU A 28 1.48 13.82 -10.66
C GLU A 28 2.58 13.23 -9.78
N GLU A 29 3.46 14.09 -9.25
CA GLU A 29 4.54 13.71 -8.36
C GLU A 29 4.53 14.54 -7.06
N ILE A 30 4.86 13.91 -5.94
CA ILE A 30 5.03 14.59 -4.64
C ILE A 30 6.41 14.24 -4.09
N ALA A 31 7.24 15.24 -3.82
CA ALA A 31 8.50 15.07 -3.12
C ALA A 31 8.24 14.66 -1.66
N ALA A 32 8.94 13.62 -1.19
CA ALA A 32 8.78 13.09 0.16
C ALA A 32 10.05 12.32 0.59
N ASP A 33 10.46 12.50 1.84
CA ASP A 33 11.58 11.75 2.45
C ASP A 33 11.09 10.61 3.37
N LEU A 34 9.78 10.56 3.63
CA LEU A 34 9.10 9.57 4.46
C LEU A 34 7.71 9.27 3.87
N VAL A 35 7.33 7.99 3.85
CA VAL A 35 6.02 7.54 3.42
C VAL A 35 5.39 6.67 4.50
N LEU A 36 4.19 7.03 4.94
CA LEU A 36 3.35 6.20 5.80
C LEU A 36 2.25 5.56 4.94
N VAL A 37 2.19 4.23 4.92
CA VAL A 37 1.19 3.48 4.15
C VAL A 37 0.10 2.97 5.09
N ALA A 38 -1.12 3.48 4.92
CA ALA A 38 -2.29 3.10 5.69
C ALA A 38 -3.46 2.76 4.74
N ILE A 39 -3.38 1.60 4.08
CA ILE A 39 -4.28 1.21 2.97
C ILE A 39 -5.15 -0.02 3.29
N GLY A 40 -5.42 -0.24 4.58
CA GLY A 40 -6.13 -1.42 5.07
C GLY A 40 -5.20 -2.52 5.57
N VAL A 41 -5.76 -3.69 5.85
CA VAL A 41 -5.08 -4.83 6.48
C VAL A 41 -5.29 -6.09 5.67
N VAL A 42 -4.34 -7.02 5.74
CA VAL A 42 -4.48 -8.37 5.22
C VAL A 42 -4.39 -9.34 6.40
N PRO A 43 -5.44 -10.15 6.67
CA PRO A 43 -5.41 -11.15 7.73
C PRO A 43 -4.25 -12.14 7.56
N ALA A 44 -3.57 -12.47 8.65
CA ALA A 44 -2.44 -13.41 8.65
C ALA A 44 -2.91 -14.88 8.62
N THR A 45 -3.60 -15.29 7.57
CA THR A 45 -4.25 -16.62 7.47
C THR A 45 -3.42 -17.65 6.70
N LYS A 46 -2.18 -17.33 6.32
CA LYS A 46 -1.32 -18.22 5.52
C LYS A 46 -1.11 -19.60 6.16
N PHE A 47 -1.09 -19.69 7.49
CA PHE A 47 -0.91 -20.95 8.22
C PHE A 47 -2.07 -21.92 8.03
N LEU A 48 -3.29 -21.45 7.72
CA LEU A 48 -4.44 -22.33 7.52
C LEU A 48 -4.26 -23.24 6.30
N LYS A 49 -3.39 -22.88 5.35
CA LYS A 49 -3.07 -23.70 4.18
C LYS A 49 -2.42 -25.04 4.55
N THR A 50 -1.88 -25.17 5.75
CA THR A 50 -1.27 -26.42 6.25
C THR A 50 -2.22 -27.21 7.14
N THR A 51 -3.50 -26.85 7.18
CA THR A 51 -4.53 -27.47 8.04
C THR A 51 -5.76 -27.82 7.21
N ASP A 52 -6.62 -28.69 7.73
CA ASP A 52 -7.92 -29.01 7.10
C ASP A 52 -8.98 -27.91 7.30
N LEU A 53 -8.63 -26.85 8.03
CA LEU A 53 -9.53 -25.72 8.30
C LEU A 53 -9.69 -24.87 7.05
N LYS A 54 -10.94 -24.72 6.61
CA LYS A 54 -11.29 -23.83 5.50
C LYS A 54 -11.56 -22.43 6.01
N MET A 55 -10.96 -21.45 5.33
CA MET A 55 -11.26 -20.04 5.56
C MET A 55 -12.63 -19.72 4.96
N ASN A 56 -13.55 -19.18 5.76
CA ASN A 56 -14.79 -18.63 5.23
C ASN A 56 -14.50 -17.28 4.57
N LEU A 57 -14.78 -17.14 3.27
CA LEU A 57 -14.45 -15.97 2.48
C LEU A 57 -15.57 -14.90 2.48
N GLU A 58 -16.76 -15.20 3.01
CA GLU A 58 -17.92 -14.28 2.97
C GLU A 58 -17.88 -13.15 4.02
N GLN A 59 -16.84 -13.08 4.86
CA GLN A 59 -16.69 -12.07 5.92
C GLN A 59 -15.60 -11.02 5.64
N PHE A 60 -15.05 -10.98 4.42
CA PHE A 60 -13.99 -10.05 4.02
C PHE A 60 -14.31 -9.33 2.71
#